data_AF-A0A2G6DPY9-F1
#
_entry.id   AF-A0A2G6DPY9-F1
#
_cell.length_a   1.000
_cell.length_b   1.000
_cell.length_c   1.000
_cell.angle_alpha   90.00
_cell.angle_beta   90.00
_cell.angle_gamma   90.00
#
_symmetry.space_group_name_H-M   'P 1'
#
loop_
_entity.id
_entity.type
_entity.pdbx_description
1 polymer ?
#
loop_
_entity_poly.entity_id
_entity_poly.type
_entity_poly.pdbx_seq_one_letter_code
_entity_poly.pdbx_strand_id
1 'polypeptide(L)'
;MDTLNIEGFYIIGIAVKTTNENGQSAKDIGALWNKFMSEGILDKIPNKIDNTIYSIYTEYEGDYTQPYTAILGCRVKSLDDIPKGMVGKSFRGGKYVKTTAKGDLMKGLIVNHWSKIFEMDLERNYIVDFEVFGEK
;
A
#
# COMPACT_ATOMS: atom_id res chain seq x y z
N MET A 1 -4.77 7.21 -19.22
CA MET A 1 -4.26 6.30 -18.18
C MET A 1 -2.92 5.82 -18.66
N ASP A 2 -1.88 6.07 -17.88
CA ASP A 2 -0.53 5.68 -18.27
C ASP A 2 -0.26 4.28 -17.73
N THR A 3 0.10 3.36 -18.62
CA THR A 3 0.61 2.07 -18.21
C THR A 3 2.11 2.17 -18.00
N LEU A 4 2.60 1.68 -16.86
CA LEU A 4 4.03 1.57 -16.59
C LEU A 4 4.39 0.13 -16.23
N ASN A 5 5.63 -0.23 -16.51
CA ASN A 5 6.20 -1.46 -16.02
C ASN A 5 7.03 -1.14 -14.77
N ILE A 6 6.77 -1.86 -13.68
CA ILE A 6 7.48 -1.70 -12.41
C ILE A 6 8.30 -2.96 -12.21
N GLU A 7 9.59 -2.81 -11.92
CA GLU A 7 10.47 -3.94 -11.61
C GLU A 7 10.10 -4.57 -10.27
N GLY A 8 10.59 -5.79 -10.02
CA GLY A 8 10.42 -6.44 -8.72
C GLY A 8 11.08 -5.65 -7.59
N PHE A 9 10.47 -5.66 -6.41
CA PHE A 9 10.94 -4.89 -5.26
C PHE A 9 10.60 -5.57 -3.92
N TYR A 10 11.30 -5.14 -2.87
CA TYR A 10 11.09 -5.58 -1.50
C TYR A 10 10.54 -4.45 -0.64
N ILE A 11 9.66 -4.80 0.30
CA ILE A 11 9.05 -3.87 1.25
C ILE A 11 9.18 -4.45 2.64
N ILE A 12 9.55 -3.58 3.60
CA ILE A 12 9.38 -3.83 5.02
C ILE A 12 8.42 -2.78 5.59
N GLY A 13 7.53 -3.20 6.49
CA GLY A 13 6.54 -2.32 7.10
C GLY A 13 5.67 -3.02 8.13
N ILE A 14 4.56 -2.38 8.51
CA ILE A 14 3.53 -2.97 9.37
C ILE A 14 2.29 -3.32 8.53
N ALA A 15 1.54 -4.33 8.94
CA ALA A 15 0.40 -4.82 8.18
C ALA A 15 -0.86 -4.97 9.05
N VAL A 16 -2.02 -4.88 8.40
CA VAL A 16 -3.33 -5.20 8.96
C VAL A 16 -4.16 -5.92 7.89
N LYS A 17 -4.88 -6.96 8.30
CA LYS A 17 -5.92 -7.58 7.46
C LYS A 17 -7.21 -6.80 7.63
N THR A 18 -7.84 -6.42 6.54
CA THR A 18 -9.05 -5.58 6.55
C THR A 18 -10.02 -5.96 5.42
N THR A 19 -11.16 -5.28 5.35
CA THR A 19 -12.19 -5.45 4.31
C THR A 19 -12.81 -4.09 3.98
N ASN A 20 -13.34 -3.93 2.76
CA ASN A 20 -14.08 -2.73 2.38
C ASN A 20 -15.52 -2.71 2.92
N GLU A 21 -16.01 -3.83 3.47
CA GLU A 21 -17.34 -3.90 4.09
C GLU A 21 -17.51 -2.84 5.18
N ASN A 22 -18.64 -2.13 5.15
CA ASN A 22 -19.03 -1.13 6.15
C ASN A 22 -17.96 -0.04 6.41
N GLY A 23 -17.05 0.20 5.45
CA GLY A 23 -15.96 1.16 5.59
C GLY A 23 -14.88 0.75 6.60
N GLN A 24 -14.75 -0.54 6.91
CA GLN A 24 -13.77 -1.06 7.88
C GLN A 24 -12.32 -0.74 7.47
N SER A 25 -12.00 -0.86 6.18
CA SER A 25 -10.68 -0.53 5.62
C SER A 25 -10.24 0.90 5.92
N ALA A 26 -11.14 1.87 5.84
CA ALA A 26 -10.81 3.26 6.15
C ALA A 26 -10.39 3.44 7.62
N LYS A 27 -11.02 2.71 8.55
CA LYS A 27 -10.67 2.74 9.98
C LYS A 27 -9.35 2.03 10.24
N ASP A 28 -9.17 0.82 9.70
CA ASP A 28 -7.97 0.01 9.94
C ASP A 28 -6.73 0.64 9.32
N ILE A 29 -6.83 1.11 8.07
CA ILE A 29 -5.73 1.78 7.37
C ILE A 29 -5.41 3.12 8.05
N GLY A 30 -6.42 3.86 8.50
CA GLY A 30 -6.23 5.08 9.28
C GLY A 30 -5.48 4.82 10.61
N ALA A 31 -5.85 3.75 11.33
CA ALA A 31 -5.14 3.33 12.54
C ALA A 31 -3.71 2.84 12.24
N LEU A 32 -3.52 2.13 11.13
CA LEU A 32 -2.20 1.69 10.67
C LEU A 32 -1.28 2.87 10.39
N TRP A 33 -1.77 3.90 9.71
CA TRP A 33 -1.04 5.16 9.48
C TRP A 33 -0.70 5.88 10.78
N ASN A 34 -1.67 6.03 11.69
CA ASN A 34 -1.43 6.66 12.99
C ASN A 34 -0.31 5.93 13.75
N LYS A 35 -0.36 4.59 13.78
CA LYS A 35 0.68 3.77 14.40
C LYS A 35 2.04 3.98 13.72
N PHE A 36 2.07 3.91 12.40
CA PHE A 36 3.31 4.07 11.61
C PHE A 36 4.02 5.40 11.90
N MET A 37 3.25 6.48 11.97
CA MET A 37 3.76 7.83 12.21
C MET A 37 4.13 8.04 13.68
N SER A 38 3.24 7.71 14.61
CA SER A 38 3.45 7.96 16.06
C SER A 38 4.57 7.13 16.66
N GLU A 39 4.76 5.90 16.18
CA GLU A 39 5.85 5.02 16.64
C GLU A 39 7.15 5.20 15.85
N GLY A 40 7.22 6.12 14.87
CA GLY A 40 8.41 6.35 14.05
C GLY A 40 8.86 5.08 13.32
N ILE A 41 7.91 4.31 12.77
CA ILE A 41 8.20 3.00 12.18
C ILE A 41 9.15 3.12 10.99
N LEU A 42 9.00 4.17 10.17
CA LEU A 42 9.86 4.40 9.00
C LEU A 42 11.35 4.38 9.38
N ASP A 43 11.72 5.06 10.47
CA ASP A 43 13.12 5.17 10.91
C ASP A 43 13.68 3.83 11.39
N LYS A 44 12.82 2.95 11.90
CA LYS A 44 13.18 1.61 12.39
C LYS A 44 13.37 0.58 11.27
N ILE A 45 12.98 0.87 10.04
CA ILE A 45 13.16 -0.04 8.90
C ILE A 45 14.64 -0.02 8.46
N PRO A 46 15.33 -1.18 8.41
CA PRO A 46 16.72 -1.27 7.95
C PRO A 46 16.80 -1.26 6.42
N ASN A 47 18.01 -0.99 5.88
CA ASN A 47 18.33 -1.15 4.45
C ASN A 47 17.38 -0.41 3.49
N LYS A 48 16.77 0.70 3.93
CA LYS A 48 15.91 1.53 3.10
C LYS A 48 16.62 2.01 1.84
N ILE A 49 15.92 1.98 0.73
CA ILE A 49 16.38 2.60 -0.53
C ILE A 49 16.19 4.12 -0.42
N ASP A 50 15.03 4.53 0.08
CA ASP A 50 14.65 5.92 0.30
C ASP A 50 13.60 6.01 1.43
N ASN A 51 13.06 7.21 1.65
CA ASN A 51 11.98 7.46 2.62
C ASN A 51 10.59 7.49 1.97
N THR A 52 10.45 6.97 0.75
CA THR A 52 9.16 6.90 0.06
C THR A 52 8.28 5.87 0.78
N ILE A 53 7.09 6.29 1.21
CA ILE A 53 6.14 5.43 1.89
C ILE A 53 5.20 4.80 0.87
N TYR A 54 4.97 3.50 1.01
CA TYR A 54 4.07 2.72 0.19
C TYR A 54 2.92 2.21 1.06
N SER A 55 1.68 2.46 0.65
CA SER A 55 0.51 1.74 1.15
C SER A 55 0.15 0.67 0.14
N ILE A 56 0.37 -0.59 0.49
CA ILE A 56 0.25 -1.73 -0.42
C ILE A 56 -0.93 -2.58 -0.01
N TYR A 57 -1.72 -2.99 -0.99
CA TYR A 57 -2.86 -3.87 -0.84
C TYR A 57 -2.56 -5.17 -1.60
N THR A 58 -2.59 -6.28 -0.88
CA THR A 58 -2.12 -7.58 -1.37
C THR A 58 -2.87 -8.70 -0.66
N GLU A 59 -2.64 -9.94 -1.07
CA GLU A 59 -3.24 -11.13 -0.44
C GLU A 59 -4.76 -11.04 -0.42
N TYR A 60 -5.33 -10.59 -1.53
CA TYR A 60 -6.77 -10.54 -1.72
C TYR A 60 -7.34 -11.97 -1.68
N GLU A 61 -8.37 -12.17 -0.86
CA GLU A 61 -9.10 -13.45 -0.79
C GLU A 61 -10.14 -13.58 -1.91
N GLY A 62 -10.28 -12.54 -2.74
CA GLY A 62 -11.17 -12.49 -3.89
C GLY A 62 -11.06 -11.14 -4.59
N ASP A 63 -12.19 -10.50 -4.84
CA ASP A 63 -12.23 -9.15 -5.41
C ASP A 63 -12.16 -8.05 -4.32
N TYR A 64 -12.53 -6.82 -4.67
CA TYR A 64 -12.54 -5.68 -3.76
C TYR A 64 -13.59 -5.78 -2.62
N THR A 65 -14.51 -6.74 -2.66
CA THR A 65 -15.48 -7.00 -1.59
C THR A 65 -14.95 -7.93 -0.51
N GLN A 66 -13.92 -8.73 -0.84
CA GLN A 66 -13.34 -9.71 0.06
C GLN A 66 -12.19 -9.12 0.90
N PRO A 67 -11.81 -9.78 2.01
CA PRO A 67 -10.68 -9.34 2.82
C PRO A 67 -9.36 -9.31 2.05
N TYR A 68 -8.49 -8.39 2.45
CA TYR A 68 -7.14 -8.22 1.93
C TYR A 68 -6.19 -7.72 3.02
N THR A 69 -4.88 -7.79 2.75
CA THR A 69 -3.85 -7.26 3.62
C THR A 69 -3.42 -5.87 3.14
N ALA A 70 -3.48 -4.88 4.02
CA ALA A 70 -2.88 -3.57 3.83
C ALA A 70 -1.52 -3.53 4.55
N ILE A 71 -0.47 -3.11 3.85
CA ILE A 71 0.90 -2.96 4.36
C ILE A 71 1.30 -1.50 4.22
N LEU A 72 1.83 -0.91 5.28
CA LEU A 72 2.42 0.42 5.26
C LEU A 72 3.92 0.33 5.56
N GLY A 73 4.74 0.72 4.60
CA GLY A 73 6.18 0.49 4.65
C GLY A 73 6.96 1.27 3.59
N CYS A 74 8.23 0.91 3.40
CA CYS A 74 9.09 1.51 2.38
C CYS A 74 9.94 0.44 1.68
N ARG A 75 10.53 0.83 0.54
CA ARG A 75 11.39 -0.06 -0.24
C ARG A 75 12.71 -0.30 0.46
N VAL A 76 13.14 -1.55 0.48
CA VAL A 76 14.41 -1.97 1.07
C VAL A 76 15.26 -2.75 0.07
N LYS A 77 16.58 -2.75 0.29
CA LYS A 77 17.54 -3.45 -0.58
C LYS A 77 17.47 -4.97 -0.43
N SER A 78 17.13 -5.48 0.76
CA SER A 78 16.99 -6.90 1.06
C SER A 78 16.01 -7.14 2.21
N LEU A 79 15.62 -8.41 2.40
CA LEU A 79 14.75 -8.88 3.48
C LEU A 79 15.52 -9.69 4.53
N ASP A 80 16.84 -9.48 4.64
CA ASP A 80 17.72 -10.28 5.51
C ASP A 80 17.48 -9.98 7.00
N ASP A 81 17.06 -8.75 7.31
CA ASP A 81 16.72 -8.31 8.66
C ASP A 81 15.34 -7.65 8.66
N ILE A 82 14.36 -8.34 9.23
CA ILE A 82 13.00 -7.84 9.42
C ILE A 82 12.80 -7.58 10.90
N PRO A 83 12.66 -6.30 11.32
CA PRO A 83 12.47 -5.97 12.73
C PRO A 83 11.24 -6.66 13.32
N LYS A 84 11.31 -7.01 14.61
CA LYS A 84 10.20 -7.63 15.34
C LYS A 84 8.95 -6.75 15.26
N GLY A 85 7.82 -7.36 14.89
CA GLY A 85 6.54 -6.66 14.73
C GLY A 85 6.33 -6.02 13.35
N MET A 86 7.28 -6.21 12.42
CA MET A 86 7.15 -5.84 11.01
C MET A 86 6.98 -7.08 10.14
N VAL A 87 6.54 -6.85 8.90
CA VAL A 87 6.48 -7.84 7.83
C VAL A 87 7.42 -7.43 6.71
N GLY A 88 8.04 -8.42 6.06
CA GLY A 88 8.80 -8.26 4.83
C GLY A 88 8.08 -8.97 3.67
N LYS A 89 7.96 -8.30 2.52
CA LYS A 89 7.33 -8.87 1.32
C LYS A 89 8.17 -8.61 0.07
N SER A 90 8.18 -9.59 -0.82
CA SER A 90 8.76 -9.48 -2.16
C SER A 90 7.66 -9.46 -3.21
N PHE A 91 7.81 -8.56 -4.18
CA PHE A 91 6.89 -8.41 -5.30
C PHE A 91 7.66 -8.56 -6.59
N ARG A 92 7.10 -9.31 -7.55
CA ARG A 92 7.75 -9.59 -8.84
C ARG A 92 7.74 -8.39 -9.79
N GLY A 93 7.01 -7.33 -9.45
CA GLY A 93 6.71 -6.23 -10.36
C GLY A 93 5.71 -6.65 -11.44
N GLY A 94 5.57 -5.84 -12.47
CA GLY A 94 4.66 -6.09 -13.58
C GLY A 94 4.13 -4.82 -14.21
N LYS A 95 3.09 -4.98 -15.02
CA LYS A 95 2.39 -3.88 -15.69
C LYS A 95 1.33 -3.29 -14.76
N TYR A 96 1.43 -2.00 -14.51
CA TYR A 96 0.50 -1.23 -13.68
C TYR A 96 -0.18 -0.15 -14.47
N VAL A 97 -1.42 0.16 -14.11
CA VAL A 97 -2.12 1.36 -14.57
C VAL A 97 -1.94 2.44 -13.50
N LYS A 98 -1.23 3.52 -13.84
CA LYS A 98 -1.06 4.64 -12.93
C LYS A 98 -2.20 5.62 -13.04
N THR A 99 -2.73 5.96 -11.88
CA THR A 99 -3.60 7.12 -11.70
C THR A 99 -2.90 8.11 -10.78
N THR A 100 -3.31 9.37 -10.81
CA THR A 100 -2.77 10.39 -9.90
C THR A 100 -3.94 11.19 -9.37
N ALA A 101 -4.15 11.10 -8.06
CA ALA A 101 -5.04 12.00 -7.36
C ALA A 101 -4.27 13.29 -7.01
N LYS A 102 -4.87 14.44 -7.29
CA LYS A 102 -4.39 15.75 -6.82
C LYS A 102 -5.47 16.32 -5.92
N GLY A 103 -5.14 16.65 -4.69
CA GLY A 103 -6.09 17.18 -3.71
C GLY A 103 -5.58 17.07 -2.28
N ASP A 104 -6.47 17.38 -1.34
CA ASP A 104 -6.18 17.32 0.09
C ASP A 104 -6.34 15.89 0.63
N LEU A 105 -5.23 15.27 1.02
CA LEU A 105 -5.19 13.92 1.61
C LEU A 105 -6.08 13.81 2.86
N MET A 106 -6.29 14.92 3.59
CA MET A 106 -7.10 14.97 4.81
C MET A 106 -8.61 14.90 4.54
N LYS A 107 -9.06 15.02 3.28
CA LYS A 107 -10.48 15.06 2.90
C LYS A 107 -10.97 13.77 2.24
N GLY A 108 -10.44 12.62 2.67
CA GLY A 108 -10.84 11.33 2.11
C GLY A 108 -10.48 11.16 0.62
N LEU A 109 -9.49 11.92 0.14
CA LEU A 109 -9.06 11.89 -1.26
C LEU A 109 -8.74 10.47 -1.73
N ILE A 110 -8.03 9.72 -0.89
CA ILE A 110 -7.62 8.34 -1.17
C ILE A 110 -8.85 7.43 -1.31
N VAL A 111 -9.76 7.46 -0.33
CA VAL A 111 -10.99 6.65 -0.34
C VAL A 111 -11.85 6.97 -1.57
N ASN A 112 -12.07 8.26 -1.84
CA ASN A 112 -12.86 8.71 -2.98
C ASN A 112 -12.21 8.32 -4.33
N HIS A 113 -10.87 8.34 -4.39
CA HIS A 113 -10.15 7.96 -5.61
C HIS A 113 -10.20 6.45 -5.84
N TRP A 114 -10.12 5.64 -4.78
CA TRP A 114 -10.35 4.20 -4.86
C TRP A 114 -11.78 3.85 -5.29
N SER A 115 -12.80 4.52 -4.77
CA SER A 115 -14.18 4.33 -5.23
C SER A 115 -14.29 4.55 -6.74
N LYS A 116 -13.64 5.58 -7.29
CA LYS A 116 -13.59 5.80 -8.74
C LYS A 116 -12.90 4.66 -9.46
N ILE A 117 -11.77 4.16 -8.95
CA ILE A 117 -11.03 3.03 -9.56
C ILE A 117 -11.89 1.76 -9.58
N PHE A 118 -12.67 1.50 -8.54
CA PHE A 118 -13.58 0.34 -8.48
C PHE A 118 -14.73 0.42 -9.48
N GLU A 119 -15.16 1.63 -9.87
CA GLU A 119 -16.15 1.84 -10.92
C GLU A 119 -15.57 1.71 -12.35
N MET A 120 -14.24 1.67 -12.48
CA MET A 120 -13.60 1.52 -13.79
C MET A 120 -13.55 0.06 -14.23
N ASP A 121 -13.83 -0.18 -15.50
CA ASP A 121 -13.65 -1.49 -16.14
C ASP A 121 -12.16 -1.75 -16.42
N LEU A 122 -11.42 -2.08 -15.35
CA LEU A 122 -10.01 -2.44 -15.39
C LEU A 122 -9.87 -3.94 -15.13
N GLU A 123 -9.13 -4.62 -16.00
CA GLU A 123 -8.77 -6.03 -15.83
C GLU A 123 -7.68 -6.17 -14.74
N ARG A 124 -8.09 -5.99 -13.48
CA ARG A 124 -7.23 -6.11 -12.30
C ARG A 124 -7.00 -7.58 -11.98
N ASN A 125 -5.74 -7.94 -11.75
CA ASN A 125 -5.37 -9.29 -11.37
C ASN A 125 -5.46 -9.56 -9.85
N TYR A 126 -5.77 -8.53 -9.05
CA TYR A 126 -5.87 -8.58 -7.59
C TYR A 126 -4.67 -9.26 -6.91
N ILE A 127 -3.47 -9.05 -7.46
CA ILE A 127 -2.23 -9.56 -6.84
C ILE A 127 -1.67 -8.48 -5.90
N VAL A 128 -1.42 -7.29 -6.44
CA VAL A 128 -0.86 -6.16 -5.68
C VAL A 128 -1.35 -4.85 -6.29
N ASP A 129 -1.89 -3.99 -5.46
CA ASP A 129 -2.09 -2.58 -5.75
C ASP A 129 -1.38 -1.73 -4.70
N PHE A 130 -1.01 -0.50 -5.02
CA PHE A 130 -0.38 0.36 -4.02
C PHE A 130 -0.46 1.86 -4.33
N GLU A 131 -0.37 2.63 -3.26
CA GLU A 131 -0.20 4.07 -3.24
C GLU A 131 1.25 4.41 -2.89
N VAL A 132 1.74 5.52 -3.45
CA VAL A 132 3.10 5.99 -3.24
C VAL A 132 3.04 7.42 -2.69
N PHE A 133 3.63 7.60 -1.52
CA PHE A 133 3.74 8.88 -0.81
C PHE A 133 5.23 9.22 -0.66
N GLY A 134 5.71 10.14 -1.48
CA GLY A 134 7.09 10.63 -1.45
C GLY A 134 7.16 12.07 -1.95
N GLU A 135 8.30 12.71 -1.72
CA GLU A 135 8.58 14.01 -2.31
C GLU A 135 8.59 13.90 -3.84
N LYS A 136 8.00 14.90 -4.50
CA LYS A 136 8.04 15.05 -5.95
C LYS A 136 9.17 15.96 -6.36
#